data_AF-A0A970VIQ1-F1
#
_entry.id   AF-A0A970VIQ1-F1
#
_cell.length_a   1.000
_cell.length_b   1.000
_cell.length_c   1.000
_cell.angle_alpha   90.00
_cell.angle_beta   90.00
_cell.angle_gamma   90.00
#
_symmetry.space_group_name_H-M   'P 1'
#
loop_
_entity.id
_entity.type
_entity.pdbx_description
1 polymer ?
#
loop_
_entity_poly.entity_id
_entity_poly.type
_entity_poly.pdbx_seq_one_letter_code
_entity_poly.pdbx_strand_id
1 'polypeptide(L)'
;MKRSIQVITLLTVLCACLFANYRINAVAADILPSTTSQSYDSVLSLKTEGYQNLCIADFNATVKQKIDTDIGFLDVYSELLDSITPDDSNYSFIRETLNSSIKEVICQEMGVPISISQYLKRNEGAYSGGENDTFYSFMFTSLYSVEYRINAKLTVCERDILLVEYHTELQNTVSEMNQESLTAQDIKTNLQTIADNLAKQLSTHSLVFENAAIQSIEIHNEG
;
A
#
# COMPACT_ATOMS: atom_id res chain seq x y z
N MET A 1 12.34 -27.44 -8.23
CA MET A 1 11.40 -26.85 -9.21
C MET A 1 10.21 -26.17 -8.54
N LYS A 2 9.43 -26.82 -7.65
CA LYS A 2 8.27 -26.17 -6.97
C LYS A 2 8.61 -24.92 -6.14
N ARG A 3 9.69 -24.96 -5.33
CA ARG A 3 10.16 -23.79 -4.56
C ARG A 3 10.57 -22.60 -5.44
N SER A 4 11.17 -22.85 -6.61
CA SER A 4 11.65 -21.80 -7.51
C SER A 4 10.50 -21.05 -8.21
N ILE A 5 9.39 -21.74 -8.49
CA ILE A 5 8.19 -21.12 -9.09
C ILE A 5 7.47 -20.27 -8.04
N GLN A 6 7.30 -20.78 -6.80
CA GLN A 6 6.70 -20.01 -5.71
C GLN A 6 7.47 -18.72 -5.41
N VAL A 7 8.81 -18.74 -5.39
CA VAL A 7 9.62 -17.53 -5.14
C VAL A 7 9.46 -16.47 -6.25
N ILE A 8 9.30 -16.87 -7.52
CA ILE A 8 9.08 -15.94 -8.63
C ILE A 8 7.68 -15.30 -8.54
N THR A 9 6.64 -16.07 -8.20
CA THR A 9 5.29 -15.55 -7.97
C THR A 9 5.23 -14.62 -6.76
N LEU A 10 5.91 -14.95 -5.66
CA LEU A 10 5.98 -14.09 -4.47
C LEU A 10 6.68 -12.75 -4.77
N LEU A 11 7.77 -12.77 -5.53
CA LEU A 11 8.53 -11.57 -5.88
C LEU A 11 7.76 -10.66 -6.86
N THR A 12 7.05 -11.25 -7.83
CA THR A 12 6.21 -10.50 -8.78
C THR A 12 5.03 -9.82 -8.08
N VAL A 13 4.41 -10.48 -7.10
CA VAL A 13 3.32 -9.90 -6.30
C VAL A 13 3.81 -8.81 -5.36
N LEU A 14 5.00 -8.98 -4.74
CA LEU A 14 5.62 -7.91 -3.95
C LEU A 14 5.84 -6.65 -4.82
N CYS A 15 6.27 -6.85 -6.07
CA CYS A 15 6.44 -5.80 -7.08
C CYS A 15 5.10 -5.20 -7.52
N ALA A 16 4.07 -6.01 -7.74
CA ALA A 16 2.74 -5.54 -8.12
C ALA A 16 2.10 -4.71 -7.00
N CYS A 17 2.23 -5.12 -5.73
CA CYS A 17 1.81 -4.32 -4.56
C CYS A 17 2.60 -3.01 -4.41
N LEU A 18 3.81 -2.91 -4.97
CA LEU A 18 4.55 -1.64 -5.08
C LEU A 18 3.95 -0.76 -6.19
N PHE A 19 3.66 -1.33 -7.38
CA PHE A 19 3.17 -0.59 -8.54
C PHE A 19 1.68 -0.20 -8.49
N ALA A 20 0.81 -0.95 -7.82
CA ALA A 20 -0.62 -0.64 -7.70
C ALA A 20 -0.88 0.74 -7.05
N ASN A 21 0.04 1.19 -6.20
CA ASN A 21 -0.07 2.50 -5.55
C ASN A 21 0.34 3.68 -6.48
N TYR A 22 0.98 3.41 -7.63
CA TYR A 22 1.59 4.43 -8.51
C TYR A 22 0.58 5.18 -9.38
N ARG A 23 -0.61 4.64 -9.64
CA ARG A 23 -1.48 5.25 -10.66
C ARG A 23 -1.89 6.69 -10.32
N ILE A 24 -1.53 7.57 -11.24
CA ILE A 24 -2.08 8.90 -11.48
C ILE A 24 -3.55 8.69 -11.88
N ASN A 25 -4.46 9.57 -11.44
CA ASN A 25 -5.86 9.54 -11.87
C ASN A 25 -5.94 9.71 -13.40
N ALA A 26 -5.98 8.59 -14.11
CA ALA A 26 -6.58 8.48 -15.42
C ALA A 26 -7.87 7.68 -15.21
N VAL A 27 -8.99 8.39 -15.12
CA VAL A 27 -10.31 7.75 -15.11
C VAL A 27 -10.59 7.35 -16.54
N ALA A 28 -10.31 6.09 -16.88
CA ALA A 28 -10.94 5.47 -18.03
C ALA A 28 -12.38 5.12 -17.63
N ALA A 29 -13.34 5.92 -18.09
CA ALA A 29 -14.66 5.37 -18.38
C ALA A 29 -14.51 4.40 -19.56
N ASP A 30 -15.02 3.17 -19.38
CA ASP A 30 -14.94 2.02 -20.26
C ASP A 30 -13.54 1.39 -20.44
N ILE A 31 -13.03 0.80 -19.36
CA ILE A 31 -12.91 -0.66 -19.16
C ILE A 31 -12.68 -0.81 -17.66
N LEU A 32 -13.76 -1.03 -16.89
CA LEU A 32 -13.58 -1.80 -15.66
C LEU A 32 -12.90 -3.09 -16.12
N PRO A 33 -11.71 -3.49 -15.61
CA PRO A 33 -11.38 -4.90 -15.74
C PRO A 33 -12.60 -5.61 -15.17
N SER A 34 -13.19 -6.50 -15.95
CA SER A 34 -14.21 -7.38 -15.44
C SER A 34 -13.49 -8.25 -14.40
N THR A 35 -13.25 -7.72 -13.21
CA THR A 35 -13.25 -8.50 -11.99
C THR A 35 -14.63 -9.10 -12.00
N THR A 36 -14.72 -10.29 -12.60
CA THR A 36 -15.93 -11.07 -12.56
C THR A 36 -16.32 -11.15 -11.10
N SER A 37 -17.62 -11.09 -10.79
CA SER A 37 -18.08 -11.15 -9.40
C SER A 37 -17.37 -12.27 -8.60
N GLN A 38 -17.02 -13.37 -9.28
CA GLN A 38 -16.23 -14.48 -8.76
C GLN A 38 -14.82 -14.11 -8.26
N SER A 39 -14.07 -13.25 -8.97
CA SER A 39 -12.76 -12.74 -8.53
C SER A 39 -12.89 -11.91 -7.25
N TYR A 40 -13.91 -11.04 -7.22
CA TYR A 40 -14.21 -10.19 -6.08
C TYR A 40 -14.66 -11.02 -4.86
N ASP A 41 -15.56 -11.98 -5.06
CA ASP A 41 -16.04 -12.91 -4.03
C ASP A 41 -14.90 -13.77 -3.46
N SER A 42 -13.95 -14.19 -4.30
CA SER A 42 -12.77 -14.94 -3.85
C SER A 42 -11.92 -14.13 -2.86
N VAL A 43 -11.71 -12.84 -3.14
CA VAL A 43 -11.01 -11.92 -2.23
C VAL A 43 -11.82 -11.65 -0.97
N LEU A 44 -13.12 -11.40 -1.10
CA LEU A 44 -14.00 -11.11 0.02
C LEU A 44 -14.27 -12.31 0.93
N SER A 45 -13.98 -13.54 0.49
CA SER A 45 -14.05 -14.73 1.36
C SER A 45 -13.16 -14.64 2.61
N LEU A 46 -12.13 -13.79 2.57
CA LEU A 46 -11.25 -13.50 3.71
C LEU A 46 -11.83 -12.44 4.66
N LYS A 47 -12.86 -11.68 4.25
CA LYS A 47 -13.53 -10.67 5.08
C LYS A 47 -14.62 -11.30 5.95
N THR A 48 -14.23 -12.24 6.81
CA THR A 48 -15.16 -12.98 7.67
C THR A 48 -15.78 -12.08 8.75
N GLU A 49 -16.96 -12.43 9.25
CA GLU A 49 -17.55 -11.69 10.37
C GLU A 49 -16.60 -11.67 11.58
N GLY A 50 -16.34 -10.47 12.12
CA GLY A 50 -15.45 -10.30 13.27
C GLY A 50 -13.95 -10.39 12.96
N TYR A 51 -13.52 -10.43 11.69
CA TYR A 51 -12.10 -10.51 11.31
C TYR A 51 -11.22 -9.45 12.00
N GLN A 52 -11.76 -8.26 12.21
CA GLN A 52 -11.09 -7.14 12.87
C GLN A 52 -10.61 -7.45 14.29
N ASN A 53 -11.30 -8.36 14.99
CA ASN A 53 -10.98 -8.77 16.37
C ASN A 53 -10.04 -9.97 16.43
N LEU A 54 -9.76 -10.62 15.29
CA LEU A 54 -8.79 -11.70 15.25
C LEU A 54 -7.39 -11.14 15.53
N CYS A 55 -6.54 -11.93 16.17
CA CYS A 55 -5.14 -11.56 16.22
C CYS A 55 -4.51 -11.70 14.83
N ILE A 56 -3.51 -10.87 14.52
CA ILE A 56 -2.84 -10.84 13.21
C ILE A 56 -2.37 -12.25 12.80
N ALA A 57 -1.81 -13.02 13.73
CA ALA A 57 -1.31 -14.37 13.44
C ALA A 57 -2.42 -15.32 12.95
N ASP A 58 -3.61 -15.27 13.56
CA ASP A 58 -4.73 -16.13 13.17
C ASP A 58 -5.31 -15.71 11.81
N PHE A 59 -5.43 -14.40 11.57
CA PHE A 59 -5.86 -13.88 10.28
C PHE A 59 -4.86 -14.22 9.17
N ASN A 60 -3.56 -14.01 9.42
CA ASN A 60 -2.49 -14.31 8.46
C ASN A 60 -2.38 -15.82 8.16
N ALA A 61 -2.68 -16.69 9.12
CA ALA A 61 -2.75 -18.13 8.85
C ALA A 61 -3.86 -18.46 7.84
N THR A 62 -5.00 -17.76 7.91
CA THR A 62 -6.10 -17.88 6.94
C THR A 62 -5.71 -17.34 5.57
N VAL A 63 -5.07 -16.17 5.52
CA VAL A 63 -4.54 -15.59 4.27
C VAL A 63 -3.51 -16.51 3.63
N LYS A 64 -2.57 -17.06 4.42
CA LYS A 64 -1.58 -18.03 3.95
C LYS A 64 -2.24 -19.28 3.38
N GLN A 65 -3.23 -19.84 4.08
CA GLN A 65 -3.97 -21.00 3.58
C GLN A 65 -4.63 -20.70 2.23
N LYS A 66 -5.21 -19.51 2.06
CA LYS A 66 -5.80 -19.08 0.79
C LYS A 66 -4.74 -18.99 -0.32
N ILE A 67 -3.59 -18.36 -0.06
CA ILE A 67 -2.45 -18.29 -1.00
C ILE A 67 -1.95 -19.70 -1.38
N ASP A 68 -1.84 -20.61 -0.41
CA ASP A 68 -1.30 -21.95 -0.63
C ASP A 68 -2.28 -22.87 -1.40
N THR A 69 -3.59 -22.65 -1.26
CA THR A 69 -4.63 -23.51 -1.84
C THR A 69 -5.19 -23.00 -3.17
N ASP A 70 -5.15 -21.68 -3.39
CA ASP A 70 -5.69 -21.02 -4.57
C ASP A 70 -4.56 -20.34 -5.35
N ILE A 71 -4.03 -21.08 -6.34
CA ILE A 71 -2.85 -20.67 -7.13
C ILE A 71 -3.08 -19.32 -7.85
N GLY A 72 -4.33 -19.00 -8.22
CA GLY A 72 -4.66 -17.75 -8.91
C GLY A 72 -5.02 -16.59 -7.98
N PHE A 73 -5.03 -16.81 -6.66
CA PHE A 73 -5.49 -15.82 -5.71
C PHE A 73 -4.70 -14.51 -5.76
N LEU A 74 -3.36 -14.60 -5.84
CA LEU A 74 -2.52 -13.40 -5.85
C LEU A 74 -2.65 -12.59 -7.15
N ASP A 75 -2.87 -13.25 -8.28
CA ASP A 75 -3.12 -12.58 -9.56
C ASP A 75 -4.45 -11.83 -9.50
N VAL A 76 -5.51 -12.50 -9.02
CA VAL A 76 -6.84 -11.89 -8.81
C VAL A 76 -6.78 -10.72 -7.83
N TYR A 77 -6.05 -10.88 -6.72
CA TYR A 77 -5.86 -9.82 -5.75
C TYR A 77 -5.14 -8.61 -6.36
N SER A 78 -4.10 -8.83 -7.17
CA SER A 78 -3.36 -7.77 -7.84
C SER A 78 -4.26 -6.98 -8.80
N GLU A 79 -5.02 -7.67 -9.65
CA GLU A 79 -5.97 -7.04 -10.58
C GLU A 79 -7.04 -6.23 -9.85
N LEU A 80 -7.53 -6.75 -8.71
CA LEU A 80 -8.50 -6.04 -7.89
C LEU A 80 -7.88 -4.81 -7.21
N LEU A 81 -6.65 -4.93 -6.69
CA LEU A 81 -5.94 -3.81 -6.08
C LEU A 81 -5.71 -2.67 -7.08
N ASP A 82 -5.43 -3.01 -8.34
CA ASP A 82 -5.23 -2.04 -9.44
C ASP A 82 -6.51 -1.33 -9.86
N SER A 83 -7.68 -1.94 -9.65
CA SER A 83 -8.97 -1.45 -10.17
C SER A 83 -9.92 -0.90 -9.11
N ILE A 84 -9.70 -1.21 -7.83
CA ILE A 84 -10.61 -0.79 -6.76
C ILE A 84 -10.56 0.72 -6.51
N THR A 85 -11.74 1.35 -6.49
CA THR A 85 -11.91 2.78 -6.25
C THR A 85 -12.18 3.09 -4.78
N PRO A 86 -11.80 4.28 -4.27
CA PRO A 86 -12.07 4.70 -2.87
C PRO A 86 -13.54 4.62 -2.44
N ASP A 87 -14.50 4.73 -3.38
CA ASP A 87 -15.93 4.66 -3.09
C ASP A 87 -16.45 3.21 -2.87
N ASP A 88 -15.60 2.19 -3.08
CA ASP A 88 -15.97 0.79 -2.84
C ASP A 88 -16.07 0.51 -1.32
N SER A 89 -17.18 -0.10 -0.89
CA SER A 89 -17.43 -0.44 0.52
C SER A 89 -16.39 -1.37 1.16
N ASN A 90 -15.61 -2.09 0.37
CA ASN A 90 -14.55 -3.00 0.79
C ASN A 90 -13.15 -2.46 0.50
N TYR A 91 -13.04 -1.21 0.06
CA TYR A 91 -11.77 -0.58 -0.28
C TYR A 91 -10.73 -0.70 0.86
N SER A 92 -11.08 -0.30 2.08
CA SER A 92 -10.15 -0.36 3.21
C SER A 92 -9.73 -1.78 3.55
N PHE A 93 -10.66 -2.75 3.44
CA PHE A 93 -10.32 -4.16 3.66
C PHE A 93 -9.30 -4.65 2.63
N ILE A 94 -9.50 -4.35 1.35
CA ILE A 94 -8.62 -4.84 0.27
C ILE A 94 -7.28 -4.12 0.29
N ARG A 95 -7.29 -2.78 0.36
CA ARG A 95 -6.10 -1.92 0.23
C ARG A 95 -5.22 -1.88 1.48
N GLU A 96 -5.84 -1.92 2.67
CA GLU A 96 -5.13 -1.80 3.94
C GLU A 96 -4.98 -3.17 4.62
N THR A 97 -6.10 -3.80 4.99
CA THR A 97 -6.08 -5.04 5.80
C THR A 97 -5.41 -6.19 5.05
N LEU A 98 -5.95 -6.54 3.88
CA LEU A 98 -5.52 -7.72 3.13
C LEU A 98 -4.12 -7.51 2.54
N ASN A 99 -3.83 -6.31 2.03
CA ASN A 99 -2.51 -5.94 1.53
C ASN A 99 -1.42 -6.12 2.59
N SER A 100 -1.66 -5.62 3.79
CA SER A 100 -0.70 -5.74 4.90
C SER A 100 -0.49 -7.20 5.28
N SER A 101 -1.56 -7.99 5.38
CA SER A 101 -1.47 -9.41 5.71
C SER A 101 -0.81 -10.26 4.62
N ILE A 102 -1.06 -9.99 3.34
CA ILE A 102 -0.35 -10.65 2.24
C ILE A 102 1.15 -10.32 2.33
N LYS A 103 1.52 -9.05 2.52
CA LYS A 103 2.93 -8.65 2.68
C LYS A 103 3.58 -9.34 3.88
N GLU A 104 2.93 -9.37 5.04
CA GLU A 104 3.42 -10.06 6.23
C GLU A 104 3.67 -11.55 5.96
N VAL A 105 2.72 -12.26 5.34
CA VAL A 105 2.86 -13.68 4.99
C VAL A 105 4.01 -13.91 4.02
N ILE A 106 4.10 -13.10 2.96
CA ILE A 106 5.16 -13.23 1.94
C ILE A 106 6.54 -12.93 2.54
N CYS A 107 6.68 -11.84 3.28
CA CYS A 107 7.94 -11.47 3.93
C CYS A 107 8.41 -12.56 4.90
N GLN A 108 7.49 -13.11 5.70
CA GLN A 108 7.79 -14.21 6.62
C GLN A 108 8.28 -15.47 5.87
N GLU A 109 7.61 -15.87 4.78
CA GLU A 109 8.04 -17.03 3.97
C GLU A 109 9.41 -16.80 3.30
N MET A 110 9.70 -15.56 2.91
CA MET A 110 10.97 -15.17 2.29
C MET A 110 12.10 -14.93 3.30
N GLY A 111 11.80 -14.85 4.60
CA GLY A 111 12.77 -14.53 5.64
C GLY A 111 13.34 -13.10 5.51
N VAL A 112 12.54 -12.17 4.99
CA VAL A 112 12.90 -10.75 4.86
C VAL A 112 12.08 -9.90 5.84
N PRO A 113 12.55 -8.70 6.22
CA PRO A 113 11.78 -7.79 7.06
C PRO A 113 10.39 -7.49 6.47
N ILE A 114 9.40 -7.35 7.35
CA ILE A 114 8.06 -6.91 6.96
C ILE A 114 8.15 -5.42 6.65
N SER A 115 7.66 -5.01 5.48
CA SER A 115 7.64 -3.61 5.08
C SER A 115 6.34 -3.25 4.38
N ILE A 116 5.84 -2.05 4.65
CA ILE A 116 4.87 -1.39 3.80
C ILE A 116 5.56 -0.38 2.89
N SER A 117 4.97 -0.15 1.72
CA SER A 117 5.40 0.88 0.79
C SER A 117 4.17 1.48 0.15
N GLN A 118 4.12 2.81 0.10
CA GLN A 118 3.00 3.58 -0.43
C GLN A 118 3.51 4.87 -1.07
N TYR A 119 2.69 5.51 -1.90
CA TYR A 119 3.04 6.80 -2.49
C TYR A 119 2.47 7.96 -1.68
N LEU A 120 3.28 8.99 -1.52
CA LEU A 120 2.86 10.32 -1.11
C LEU A 120 2.60 11.14 -2.37
N LYS A 121 1.47 11.85 -2.43
CA LYS A 121 1.09 12.63 -3.61
C LYS A 121 0.69 14.05 -3.24
N ARG A 122 1.10 15.03 -4.05
CA ARG A 122 0.54 16.39 -4.04
C ARG A 122 0.46 16.89 -5.47
N ASN A 123 -0.77 17.16 -5.90
CA ASN A 123 -1.08 17.60 -7.25
C ASN A 123 -1.86 18.91 -7.19
N GLU A 124 -1.51 19.86 -8.06
CA GLU A 124 -2.16 21.18 -8.12
C GLU A 124 -2.48 21.56 -9.57
N GLY A 125 -3.45 22.46 -9.75
CA GLY A 125 -3.83 22.98 -11.06
C GLY A 125 -4.30 21.90 -12.03
N ALA A 126 -5.25 21.08 -11.61
CA ALA A 126 -5.82 20.04 -12.46
C ALA A 126 -6.42 20.63 -13.75
N TYR A 127 -6.08 20.07 -14.90
CA TYR A 127 -6.65 20.45 -16.19
C TYR A 127 -6.91 19.22 -17.08
N SER A 128 -7.89 19.33 -17.98
CA SER A 128 -8.20 18.27 -18.94
C SER A 128 -7.25 18.35 -20.13
N GLY A 129 -6.65 17.22 -20.50
CA GLY A 129 -5.89 17.11 -21.76
C GLY A 129 -6.64 16.34 -22.86
N GLY A 130 -7.94 16.08 -22.69
CA GLY A 130 -8.75 15.30 -23.62
C GLY A 130 -9.88 14.54 -22.94
N GLU A 131 -10.48 13.58 -23.65
CA GLU A 131 -11.72 12.91 -23.24
C GLU A 131 -11.66 12.24 -21.85
N ASN A 132 -10.48 11.85 -21.34
CA ASN A 132 -10.35 11.19 -20.03
C ASN A 132 -9.03 11.46 -19.28
N ASP A 133 -8.16 12.34 -19.80
CA ASP A 133 -6.85 12.58 -19.20
C ASP A 133 -6.88 13.82 -18.30
N THR A 134 -6.53 13.62 -17.02
CA THR A 134 -6.28 14.72 -16.08
C THR A 134 -4.79 14.94 -15.94
N PHE A 135 -4.36 16.15 -16.24
CA PHE A 135 -3.00 16.63 -16.04
C PHE A 135 -2.97 17.64 -14.89
N TYR A 136 -1.77 17.93 -14.40
CA TYR A 136 -1.56 18.82 -13.27
C TYR A 136 -0.41 19.77 -13.60
N SER A 137 -0.61 21.07 -13.37
CA SER A 137 0.45 22.06 -13.54
C SER A 137 1.61 21.84 -12.58
N PHE A 138 1.34 21.20 -11.43
CA PHE A 138 2.33 20.71 -10.49
C PHE A 138 1.94 19.31 -10.00
N MET A 139 2.87 18.37 -10.06
CA MET A 139 2.72 17.02 -9.54
C MET A 139 3.98 16.63 -8.76
N PHE A 140 3.79 16.28 -7.50
CA PHE A 140 4.79 15.68 -6.64
C PHE A 140 4.34 14.26 -6.29
N THR A 141 5.19 13.28 -6.54
CA THR A 141 4.98 11.89 -6.15
C THR A 141 6.24 11.35 -5.50
N SER A 142 6.10 10.73 -4.33
CA SER A 142 7.22 10.10 -3.62
C SER A 142 6.85 8.69 -3.19
N LEU A 143 7.67 7.70 -3.52
CA LEU A 143 7.54 6.35 -2.96
C LEU A 143 8.31 6.28 -1.65
N TYR A 144 7.64 5.91 -0.57
CA TYR A 144 8.31 5.56 0.68
C TYR A 144 8.12 4.10 1.02
N SER A 145 9.02 3.58 1.85
CA SER A 145 8.84 2.33 2.58
C SER A 145 9.12 2.52 4.05
N VAL A 146 8.49 1.72 4.90
CA VAL A 146 8.85 1.60 6.32
C VAL A 146 8.76 0.14 6.71
N GLU A 147 9.78 -0.36 7.39
CA GLU A 147 9.75 -1.69 8.00
C GLU A 147 9.02 -1.62 9.33
N TYR A 148 8.41 -2.73 9.74
CA TYR A 148 7.85 -2.80 11.09
C TYR A 148 7.95 -4.20 11.67
N ARG A 149 7.96 -4.25 13.00
CA ARG A 149 7.98 -5.50 13.78
C ARG A 149 6.78 -5.53 14.71
N ILE A 150 6.09 -6.67 14.73
CA ILE A 150 5.01 -6.95 15.68
C ILE A 150 5.63 -7.70 16.87
N ASN A 151 5.59 -7.11 18.06
CA ASN A 151 6.21 -7.62 19.28
C ASN A 151 5.19 -8.23 20.26
N ALA A 152 3.91 -7.96 20.09
CA ALA A 152 2.85 -8.42 20.97
C ALA A 152 1.63 -8.93 20.18
N LYS A 153 0.67 -9.52 20.89
CA LYS A 153 -0.58 -9.99 20.29
C LYS A 153 -1.48 -8.78 19.98
N LEU A 154 -1.43 -8.32 18.73
CA LEU A 154 -2.31 -7.29 18.19
C LEU A 154 -3.48 -7.91 17.44
N THR A 155 -4.63 -7.26 17.51
CA THR A 155 -5.74 -7.51 16.61
C THR A 155 -5.48 -6.92 15.22
N VAL A 156 -6.19 -7.41 14.22
CA VAL A 156 -6.15 -6.86 12.86
C VAL A 156 -6.53 -5.37 12.87
N CYS A 157 -7.57 -4.99 13.62
CA CYS A 157 -8.00 -3.59 13.75
C CYS A 157 -6.89 -2.68 14.30
N GLU A 158 -6.24 -3.08 15.39
CA GLU A 158 -5.18 -2.28 16.01
C GLU A 158 -3.98 -2.11 15.06
N ARG A 159 -3.63 -3.15 14.29
CA ARG A 159 -2.58 -3.09 13.27
C ARG A 159 -2.93 -2.10 12.17
N ASP A 160 -4.13 -2.24 11.61
CA ASP A 160 -4.59 -1.40 10.50
C ASP A 160 -4.60 0.08 10.91
N ILE A 161 -5.06 0.41 12.12
CA ILE A 161 -5.03 1.78 12.67
C ILE A 161 -3.60 2.35 12.66
N LEU A 162 -2.62 1.62 13.19
CA LEU A 162 -1.25 2.11 13.29
C LEU A 162 -0.59 2.31 11.92
N LEU A 163 -0.81 1.38 10.97
CA LEU A 163 -0.24 1.50 9.62
C LEU A 163 -0.87 2.66 8.83
N VAL A 164 -2.19 2.83 8.94
CA VAL A 164 -2.93 3.92 8.31
C VAL A 164 -2.54 5.27 8.92
N GLU A 165 -2.36 5.34 10.24
CA GLU A 165 -1.91 6.56 10.92
C GLU A 165 -0.52 7.00 10.43
N TYR A 166 0.44 6.07 10.31
CA TYR A 166 1.76 6.38 9.77
C TYR A 166 1.69 6.98 8.35
N HIS A 167 0.92 6.35 7.46
CA HIS A 167 0.73 6.87 6.11
C HIS A 167 0.07 8.25 6.12
N THR A 168 -1.00 8.41 6.91
CA THR A 168 -1.79 9.64 6.97
C THR A 168 -0.95 10.82 7.43
N GLU A 169 -0.16 10.68 8.50
CA GLU A 169 0.71 11.75 9.01
C GLU A 169 1.79 12.16 8.00
N LEU A 170 2.40 11.17 7.31
CA LEU A 170 3.42 11.45 6.30
C LEU A 170 2.81 12.08 5.03
N GLN A 171 1.62 11.65 4.63
CA GLN A 171 0.87 12.23 3.51
C GLN A 171 0.42 13.66 3.84
N ASN A 172 -0.08 13.92 5.06
CA ASN A 172 -0.47 15.27 5.49
C ASN A 172 0.70 16.25 5.43
N THR A 173 1.90 15.82 5.83
CA THR A 173 3.12 16.61 5.68
C THR A 173 3.32 17.08 4.24
N VAL A 174 3.26 16.16 3.26
CA VAL A 174 3.42 16.49 1.83
C VAL A 174 2.27 17.37 1.33
N SER A 175 1.04 17.11 1.77
CA SER A 175 -0.14 17.91 1.45
C SER A 175 -0.05 19.35 1.96
N GLU A 176 0.73 19.62 3.00
CA GLU A 176 0.90 20.96 3.59
C GLU A 176 2.12 21.72 3.03
N MET A 177 3.18 21.04 2.60
CA MET A 177 4.41 21.64 2.04
C MET A 177 4.23 22.40 0.73
N ASN A 178 4.53 23.70 0.68
CA ASN A 178 4.44 24.47 -0.57
C ASN A 178 5.37 23.95 -1.70
N GLN A 179 5.13 24.39 -2.94
CA GLN A 179 5.91 23.97 -4.11
C GLN A 179 7.41 24.28 -4.00
N GLU A 180 7.79 25.41 -3.39
CA GLU A 180 9.20 25.75 -3.15
C GLU A 180 9.90 24.69 -2.29
N SER A 181 9.24 24.25 -1.21
CA SER A 181 9.77 23.20 -0.33
C SER A 181 9.85 21.86 -1.05
N LEU A 182 8.83 21.52 -1.84
CA LEU A 182 8.78 20.24 -2.56
C LEU A 182 9.77 20.14 -3.73
N THR A 183 10.17 21.29 -4.31
CA THR A 183 11.16 21.36 -5.39
C THR A 183 12.58 21.62 -4.89
N ALA A 184 12.75 21.83 -3.59
CA ALA A 184 14.05 22.07 -2.98
C ALA A 184 14.99 20.87 -3.14
N GLN A 185 16.30 21.15 -3.30
CA GLN A 185 17.32 20.10 -3.53
C GLN A 185 17.40 19.09 -2.38
N ASP A 186 17.03 19.51 -1.16
CA ASP A 186 17.07 18.71 0.07
C ASP A 186 15.74 18.02 0.40
N ILE A 187 14.71 18.11 -0.46
CA ILE A 187 13.38 17.53 -0.19
C ILE A 187 13.45 16.05 0.19
N LYS A 188 14.31 15.26 -0.46
CA LYS A 188 14.49 13.84 -0.13
C LYS A 188 14.99 13.64 1.31
N THR A 189 15.98 14.43 1.74
CA THR A 189 16.54 14.37 3.09
C THR A 189 15.55 14.90 4.13
N ASN A 190 14.78 15.92 3.78
CA ASN A 190 13.74 16.48 4.66
C ASN A 190 12.62 15.46 4.90
N LEU A 191 12.08 14.86 3.84
CA LEU A 191 11.06 13.79 3.96
C LEU A 191 11.59 12.56 4.67
N GLN A 192 12.85 12.18 4.45
CA GLN A 192 13.50 11.09 5.18
C GLN A 192 13.52 11.38 6.68
N THR A 193 13.93 12.58 7.08
CA THR A 193 13.96 13.00 8.49
C THR A 193 12.57 12.96 9.12
N ILE A 194 11.55 13.39 8.39
CA ILE A 194 10.15 13.36 8.86
C ILE A 194 9.67 11.92 9.02
N ALA A 195 9.91 11.06 8.03
CA ALA A 195 9.54 9.64 8.07
C ALA A 195 10.21 8.91 9.25
N ASP A 196 11.50 9.20 9.51
CA ASP A 196 12.24 8.64 10.66
C ASP A 196 11.70 9.13 12.01
N ASN A 197 11.29 10.39 12.10
CA ASN A 197 10.69 10.96 13.31
C ASN A 197 9.30 10.38 13.57
N LEU A 198 8.46 10.28 12.54
CA LEU A 198 7.15 9.63 12.62
C LEU A 198 7.28 8.16 13.04
N ALA A 199 8.28 7.44 12.51
CA ALA A 199 8.52 6.04 12.89
C ALA A 199 8.78 5.92 14.40
N LYS A 200 9.60 6.81 14.97
CA LYS A 200 9.87 6.84 16.41
C LYS A 200 8.64 7.25 17.22
N GLN A 201 7.89 8.23 16.76
CA GLN A 201 6.73 8.78 17.47
C GLN A 201 5.56 7.79 17.53
N LEU A 202 5.27 7.12 16.40
CA LEU A 202 4.12 6.23 16.26
C LEU A 202 4.42 4.78 16.65
N SER A 203 5.70 4.45 16.88
CA SER A 203 6.06 3.14 17.44
C SER A 203 5.45 2.95 18.83
N THR A 204 4.86 1.79 19.03
CA THR A 204 4.30 1.35 20.31
C THR A 204 5.10 0.18 20.86
N HIS A 205 4.78 -0.28 22.07
CA HIS A 205 5.36 -1.53 22.59
C HIS A 205 5.00 -2.74 21.70
N SER A 206 3.82 -2.71 21.09
CA SER A 206 3.25 -3.83 20.33
C SER A 206 3.66 -3.86 18.86
N LEU A 207 3.86 -2.69 18.24
CA LEU A 207 4.32 -2.55 16.85
C LEU A 207 5.35 -1.43 16.78
N VAL A 208 6.53 -1.75 16.27
CA VAL A 208 7.66 -0.81 16.14
C VAL A 208 7.96 -0.59 14.67
N PHE A 209 7.94 0.67 14.24
CA PHE A 209 8.38 1.09 12.92
C PHE A 209 9.89 1.31 12.90
N GLU A 210 10.55 0.84 11.86
CA GLU A 210 12.00 0.87 11.71
C GLU A 210 12.36 1.11 10.23
N ASN A 211 13.59 1.54 9.97
CA ASN A 211 14.17 1.63 8.63
C ASN A 211 13.26 2.33 7.60
N ALA A 212 12.64 3.46 7.99
CA ALA A 212 11.90 4.27 7.04
C ALA A 212 12.83 4.73 5.91
N ALA A 213 12.32 4.77 4.68
CA ALA A 213 13.11 5.14 3.52
C ALA A 213 12.26 5.87 2.47
N ILE A 214 12.73 7.04 2.05
CA ILE A 214 12.24 7.70 0.84
C ILE A 214 12.97 7.10 -0.36
N GLN A 215 12.26 6.27 -1.13
CA GLN A 215 12.84 5.47 -2.20
C GLN A 215 13.07 6.32 -3.45
N SER A 216 12.01 6.94 -3.96
CA SER A 216 12.03 7.79 -5.15
C SER A 216 11.18 9.04 -4.96
N ILE A 217 11.53 10.10 -5.70
CA ILE A 217 10.75 11.33 -5.80
C ILE A 217 10.68 11.68 -7.28
N GLU A 218 9.47 11.98 -7.74
CA GLU A 218 9.14 12.42 -9.09
C GLU A 218 8.42 13.76 -8.97
N ILE A 219 8.92 14.76 -9.68
CA ILE A 219 8.38 16.12 -9.67
C ILE A 219 8.16 16.55 -11.11
N HIS A 220 6.94 16.99 -11.39
CA HIS A 220 6.59 17.70 -12.61
C HIS A 220 6.10 19.09 -12.24
N ASN A 221 6.66 20.11 -12.86
CA ASN A 221 6.30 21.51 -12.66
C ASN A 221 6.38 22.23 -14.01
N GLU A 222 5.26 22.78 -14.47
CA GLU A 222 5.18 23.48 -15.75
C GLU A 222 5.76 24.92 -15.71
N GLY A 223 6.12 25.42 -14.52
CA GLY A 223 6.81 26.71 -14.34
C GLY A 223 6.09 27.69 -13.43
#